data_AF-A0A7S3YDD3-F1
#
_entry.id   AF-A0A7S3YDD3-F1
#
_cell.length_a   1.000
_cell.length_b   1.000
_cell.length_c   1.000
_cell.angle_alpha   90.00
_cell.angle_beta   90.00
_cell.angle_gamma   90.00
#
_symmetry.space_group_name_H-M   'P 1'
#
loop_
_entity.id
_entity.type
_entity.pdbx_description
1 polymer ?
#
loop_
_entity_poly.entity_id
_entity_poly.type
_entity_poly.pdbx_seq_one_letter_code
_entity_poly.pdbx_strand_id
1 'polypeptide(L)'
;MAKNKKGKSSNHKRRAEGPSKNSNPFEVRANNSRKKFDVLNRRVKGAERNIANARAKAIERRKKTLLVDYNQQKRTNSFNDRRFGEHDASMSVEEKLLVRFQKERAKRAKKGALYRLGDDDGDMEDVDEGLLLTHKGKAIGEDYQPDPLDRMPGSDDEGGGVDADATAALHFGGPGDGGGPRRDAERRRAE
;
A
#
# COMPACT_ATOMS: atom_id res chain seq x y z
N MET A 1 -29.98 -48.12 -5.15
CA MET A 1 -29.62 -47.89 -6.57
C MET A 1 -30.03 -46.46 -6.96
N ALA A 2 -29.08 -45.56 -7.19
CA ALA A 2 -29.33 -44.30 -7.90
C ALA A 2 -28.01 -43.88 -8.56
N LYS A 3 -27.95 -43.95 -9.90
CA LYS A 3 -26.76 -43.64 -10.69
C LYS A 3 -26.81 -42.16 -11.11
N ASN A 4 -25.90 -41.33 -10.57
CA ASN A 4 -25.69 -39.97 -11.03
C ASN A 4 -25.17 -39.96 -12.48
N LYS A 5 -25.99 -39.49 -13.42
CA LYS A 5 -25.60 -39.20 -14.80
C LYS A 5 -24.71 -37.95 -14.82
N LYS A 6 -23.41 -38.14 -15.06
CA LYS A 6 -22.47 -37.05 -15.36
C LYS A 6 -22.95 -36.27 -16.59
N GLY A 7 -23.19 -34.97 -16.42
CA GLY A 7 -23.45 -34.04 -17.52
C GLY A 7 -22.25 -33.99 -18.46
N LYS A 8 -22.50 -34.21 -19.75
CA LYS A 8 -21.51 -34.06 -20.82
C LYS A 8 -21.15 -32.58 -20.93
N SER A 9 -19.93 -32.20 -20.57
CA SER A 9 -19.40 -30.87 -20.90
C SER A 9 -19.26 -30.78 -22.42
N SER A 10 -20.05 -29.90 -23.04
CA SER A 10 -19.97 -29.61 -24.46
C SER A 10 -18.63 -28.93 -24.73
N ASN A 11 -17.69 -29.73 -25.24
CA ASN A 11 -16.38 -29.30 -25.68
C ASN A 11 -16.57 -28.38 -26.89
N HIS A 12 -16.88 -27.10 -26.64
CA HIS A 12 -16.90 -26.05 -27.63
C HIS A 12 -15.46 -25.81 -28.07
N LYS A 13 -15.03 -26.63 -29.03
CA LYS A 13 -13.83 -26.43 -29.82
C LYS A 13 -13.94 -25.02 -30.38
N ARG A 14 -13.27 -24.05 -29.75
CA ARG A 14 -13.15 -22.69 -30.25
C ARG A 14 -12.59 -22.81 -31.66
N ARG A 15 -13.45 -22.71 -32.67
CA ARG A 15 -13.00 -22.50 -34.05
C ARG A 15 -12.12 -21.26 -33.95
N ALA A 16 -10.84 -21.41 -34.27
CA ALA A 16 -10.03 -20.24 -34.55
C ALA A 16 -10.75 -19.54 -35.69
N GLU A 17 -11.37 -18.40 -35.39
CA GLU A 17 -11.84 -17.45 -36.39
C GLU A 17 -10.70 -17.32 -37.40
N GLY A 18 -10.93 -17.78 -38.63
CA GLY A 18 -9.97 -17.59 -39.72
C GLY A 18 -9.64 -16.11 -39.85
N PRO A 19 -8.49 -15.72 -40.42
CA PRO A 19 -8.12 -14.32 -40.54
C PRO A 19 -9.30 -13.55 -41.13
N SER A 20 -9.81 -12.57 -40.37
CA SER A 20 -11.00 -11.83 -40.76
C SER A 20 -10.77 -11.28 -42.17
N LYS A 21 -11.68 -11.63 -43.10
CA LYS A 21 -11.50 -11.38 -44.54
C LYS A 21 -11.52 -9.89 -44.95
N ASN A 22 -11.53 -8.98 -43.99
CA ASN A 22 -11.66 -7.54 -44.19
C ASN A 22 -10.55 -6.76 -43.48
N SER A 23 -9.28 -7.22 -43.55
CA SER A 23 -8.16 -6.37 -43.12
C SER A 23 -7.98 -5.24 -44.13
N ASN A 24 -8.13 -4.00 -43.68
CA ASN A 24 -7.93 -2.83 -44.53
C ASN A 24 -6.51 -2.85 -45.14
N PRO A 25 -6.37 -2.76 -46.48
CA PRO A 25 -5.06 -2.82 -47.15
C PRO A 25 -4.12 -1.67 -46.74
N PHE A 26 -4.64 -0.56 -46.23
CA PHE A 26 -3.83 0.55 -45.72
C PHE A 26 -3.21 0.28 -44.34
N GLU A 27 -3.72 -0.72 -43.60
CA GLU A 27 -3.18 -1.07 -42.29
C GLU A 27 -2.01 -2.06 -42.39
N VAL A 28 -1.94 -2.83 -43.47
CA VAL A 28 -0.94 -3.86 -43.72
C VAL A 28 0.15 -3.28 -44.63
N ARG A 29 1.33 -3.02 -44.09
CA ARG A 29 2.50 -2.66 -44.89
C ARG A 29 3.29 -3.93 -45.20
N ALA A 30 3.32 -4.30 -46.47
CA ALA A 30 4.31 -5.24 -46.98
C ALA A 30 5.69 -4.55 -46.99
N ASN A 31 6.76 -5.29 -46.67
CA ASN A 31 8.10 -4.76 -46.86
C ASN A 31 8.33 -4.46 -48.35
N ASN A 32 8.94 -3.32 -48.66
CA ASN A 32 9.18 -2.88 -50.03
C ASN A 32 10.20 -3.77 -50.79
N SER A 33 10.83 -4.72 -50.10
CA SER A 33 11.65 -5.76 -50.73
C SER A 33 10.75 -6.94 -51.09
N ARG A 34 10.19 -6.90 -52.29
CA ARG A 34 9.70 -8.12 -52.96
C ARG A 34 10.84 -9.14 -52.91
N LYS A 35 10.52 -10.39 -52.53
CA LYS A 35 11.53 -11.47 -52.50
C LYS A 35 12.18 -11.54 -53.88
N LYS A 36 13.50 -11.39 -53.95
CA LYS A 36 14.24 -11.47 -55.23
C LYS A 36 14.11 -12.85 -55.90
N PHE A 37 14.06 -13.90 -55.08
CA PHE A 37 13.86 -15.28 -55.50
C PHE A 37 12.71 -15.89 -54.71
N ASP A 38 11.82 -16.61 -55.40
CA ASP A 38 10.82 -17.43 -54.75
C ASP A 38 11.46 -18.75 -54.29
N VAL A 39 11.28 -19.06 -53.01
CA VAL A 39 11.83 -20.27 -52.40
C VAL A 39 10.68 -20.91 -51.65
N LEU A 40 10.33 -22.13 -52.06
CA LEU A 40 9.23 -22.89 -51.47
C LEU A 40 9.43 -23.02 -49.95
N ASN A 41 8.35 -22.88 -49.18
CA ASN A 41 8.32 -22.98 -47.72
C ASN A 41 9.16 -21.97 -46.92
N ARG A 42 9.73 -20.92 -47.53
CA ARG A 42 10.48 -19.88 -46.81
C ARG A 42 9.56 -18.82 -46.17
N ARG A 43 9.40 -18.89 -44.84
CA ARG A 43 8.72 -17.86 -44.02
C ARG A 43 9.72 -16.78 -43.59
N VAL A 44 9.54 -15.56 -44.10
CA VAL A 44 10.40 -14.42 -43.74
C VAL A 44 9.77 -13.68 -42.56
N LYS A 45 10.47 -13.63 -41.43
CA LYS A 45 9.99 -12.91 -40.23
C LYS A 45 9.80 -11.44 -40.56
N GLY A 46 8.58 -10.94 -40.33
CA GLY A 46 8.23 -9.54 -40.55
C GLY A 46 8.07 -9.15 -42.02
N ALA A 47 7.78 -10.10 -42.92
CA ALA A 47 7.41 -9.83 -44.31
C ALA A 47 6.20 -8.90 -44.45
N GLU A 48 5.24 -9.03 -43.54
CA GLU A 48 4.05 -8.19 -43.43
C GLU A 48 3.98 -7.63 -42.01
N ARG A 49 3.61 -6.35 -41.91
CA ARG A 49 3.47 -5.65 -40.62
C ARG A 49 2.18 -4.85 -40.63
N ASN A 50 1.34 -5.06 -39.61
CA ASN A 50 0.15 -4.25 -39.40
C ASN A 50 0.53 -2.99 -38.61
N ILE A 51 0.61 -1.85 -39.30
CA ILE A 51 1.03 -0.57 -38.69
C ILE A 51 0.02 -0.13 -37.63
N ALA A 52 -1.28 -0.26 -37.90
CA ALA A 52 -2.34 0.15 -36.99
C ALA A 52 -2.21 -0.58 -35.63
N ASN A 53 -2.08 -1.90 -35.66
CA ASN A 53 -1.87 -2.72 -34.47
C ASN A 53 -0.57 -2.37 -33.73
N ALA A 54 0.52 -2.08 -34.47
CA ALA A 54 1.77 -1.67 -33.85
C ALA A 54 1.65 -0.30 -33.14
N ARG A 55 0.95 0.66 -33.75
CA ARG A 55 0.66 1.97 -33.15
C ARG A 55 -0.24 1.85 -31.93
N ALA A 56 -1.30 1.06 -32.01
CA ALA A 56 -2.19 0.80 -30.88
C ALA A 56 -1.43 0.21 -29.68
N LYS A 57 -0.60 -0.82 -29.90
CA LYS A 57 0.27 -1.40 -28.86
C LYS A 57 1.26 -0.39 -28.30
N ALA A 58 1.82 0.50 -29.12
CA ALA A 58 2.72 1.55 -28.64
C ALA A 58 1.99 2.55 -27.73
N ILE A 59 0.75 2.94 -28.09
CA ILE A 59 -0.09 3.81 -27.26
C ILE A 59 -0.44 3.13 -25.95
N GLU A 60 -0.85 1.86 -25.97
CA GLU A 60 -1.13 1.08 -24.76
C GLU A 60 0.09 0.99 -23.83
N ARG A 61 1.30 0.81 -24.38
CA ARG A 61 2.53 0.83 -23.59
C ARG A 61 2.75 2.18 -22.91
N ARG A 62 2.58 3.29 -23.63
CA ARG A 62 2.70 4.64 -23.06
C ARG A 62 1.64 4.90 -21.97
N LYS A 63 0.42 4.40 -22.15
CA LYS A 63 -0.65 4.47 -21.13
C LYS A 63 -0.30 3.66 -19.88
N LYS A 64 0.46 2.58 -20.00
CA LYS A 64 0.88 1.75 -18.86
C LYS A 64 2.14 2.26 -18.16
N THR A 65 3.02 2.96 -18.86
CA THR A 65 4.27 3.49 -18.30
C THR A 65 4.19 5.00 -18.09
N LEU A 66 4.35 5.79 -19.15
CA LEU A 66 4.46 7.25 -19.08
C LEU A 66 3.27 7.93 -18.41
N LEU A 67 2.05 7.43 -18.65
CA LEU A 67 0.86 8.00 -18.01
C LEU A 67 0.86 7.74 -16.49
N VAL A 68 1.33 6.57 -16.08
CA VAL A 68 1.45 6.22 -14.66
C VAL A 68 2.53 7.10 -14.02
N ASP A 69 3.67 7.26 -14.67
CA ASP A 69 4.78 8.11 -14.21
C ASP A 69 4.35 9.57 -14.10
N TYR A 70 3.63 10.09 -15.10
CA TYR A 70 3.10 11.46 -15.09
C TYR A 70 2.13 11.70 -13.93
N ASN A 71 1.22 10.76 -13.68
CA ASN A 71 0.29 10.83 -12.55
C ASN A 71 1.01 10.75 -11.20
N GLN A 72 2.18 10.09 -11.15
CA GLN A 72 3.00 9.96 -9.94
C GLN A 72 4.00 11.11 -9.77
N GLN A 73 4.28 11.92 -10.80
CA GLN A 73 5.33 12.95 -10.76
C GLN A 73 5.19 13.96 -9.60
N LYS A 74 3.97 14.28 -9.19
CA LYS A 74 3.69 15.19 -8.06
C LYS A 74 3.47 14.48 -6.73
N ARG A 75 3.59 13.15 -6.69
CA ARG A 75 3.38 12.33 -5.50
C ARG A 75 4.74 11.87 -4.98
N THR A 76 4.95 12.02 -3.67
CA THR A 76 6.18 11.60 -3.00
C THR A 76 6.05 10.23 -2.33
N ASN A 77 4.85 9.64 -2.28
CA ASN A 77 4.62 8.36 -1.65
C ASN A 77 5.00 7.19 -2.58
N SER A 78 5.79 6.24 -2.05
CA SER A 78 6.12 4.99 -2.73
C SER A 78 5.67 3.81 -1.89
N PHE A 79 5.06 2.81 -2.54
CA PHE A 79 4.70 1.55 -1.88
C PHE A 79 5.86 0.57 -2.08
N ASN A 80 6.55 0.21 -0.99
CA ASN A 80 7.61 -0.79 -1.01
C ASN A 80 7.11 -2.08 -0.33
N ASP A 81 7.02 -3.16 -1.12
CA ASP A 81 6.58 -4.45 -0.62
C ASP A 81 7.73 -5.22 0.05
N ARG A 82 7.72 -5.23 1.39
CA ARG A 82 8.74 -5.92 2.21
C ARG A 82 8.32 -7.34 2.61
N ARG A 83 7.29 -7.91 2.00
CA ARG A 83 6.85 -9.29 2.27
C ARG A 83 7.92 -10.27 1.81
N PHE A 84 8.10 -11.37 2.56
CA PHE A 84 9.07 -12.40 2.20
C PHE A 84 8.68 -13.09 0.89
N GLY A 85 9.66 -13.30 0.02
CA GLY A 85 9.53 -14.08 -1.23
C GLY A 85 8.65 -13.44 -2.32
N GLU A 86 8.16 -12.21 -2.18
CA GLU A 86 7.35 -11.58 -3.24
C GLU A 86 8.15 -11.36 -4.53
N HIS A 87 9.40 -10.89 -4.41
CA HIS A 87 10.31 -10.67 -5.55
C HIS A 87 11.06 -11.92 -6.04
N ASP A 88 10.91 -13.05 -5.36
CA ASP A 88 11.59 -14.30 -5.71
C ASP A 88 10.66 -15.19 -6.54
N ALA A 89 11.05 -15.46 -7.79
CA ALA A 89 10.28 -16.31 -8.70
C ALA A 89 10.50 -17.82 -8.48
N SER A 90 11.52 -18.22 -7.69
CA SER A 90 11.85 -19.62 -7.43
C SER A 90 10.95 -20.29 -6.38
N MET A 91 10.42 -19.49 -5.46
CA MET A 91 9.58 -19.96 -4.36
C MET A 91 8.15 -20.25 -4.83
N SER A 92 7.57 -21.37 -4.39
CA SER A 92 6.17 -21.68 -4.66
C SER A 92 5.23 -20.74 -3.90
N VAL A 93 3.98 -20.59 -4.37
CA VAL A 93 2.98 -19.72 -3.70
C VAL A 93 2.72 -20.20 -2.27
N GLU A 94 2.64 -21.51 -2.07
CA GLU A 94 2.40 -22.12 -0.76
C GLU A 94 3.56 -21.84 0.20
N GLU A 95 4.79 -21.98 -0.26
CA GLU A 95 5.99 -21.73 0.53
C GLU A 95 6.12 -20.25 0.93
N LYS A 96 5.79 -19.33 0.01
CA LYS A 96 5.70 -17.89 0.33
C LYS A 96 4.70 -17.62 1.46
N LEU A 97 3.54 -18.27 1.42
CA LEU A 97 2.50 -18.12 2.44
C LEU A 97 2.93 -18.71 3.78
N LEU A 98 3.56 -19.89 3.77
CA LEU A 98 4.08 -20.55 4.97
C LEU A 98 5.11 -19.68 5.70
N VAL A 99 6.10 -19.15 4.99
CA VAL A 99 7.14 -18.32 5.61
C VAL A 99 6.56 -17.00 6.13
N ARG A 100 5.60 -16.40 5.42
CA ARG A 100 4.87 -15.22 5.91
C ARG A 100 4.16 -15.50 7.22
N PHE A 101 3.45 -16.62 7.30
CA PHE A 101 2.74 -17.05 8.50
C PHE A 101 3.71 -17.30 9.67
N GLN A 102 4.82 -18.00 9.43
CA GLN A 102 5.85 -18.23 10.44
C GLN A 102 6.43 -16.91 10.96
N LYS A 103 6.77 -15.97 10.06
CA LYS A 103 7.32 -14.66 10.42
C LYS A 103 6.31 -13.81 11.19
N GLU A 104 5.04 -13.84 10.81
CA GLU A 104 3.95 -13.18 11.53
C GLU A 104 3.79 -13.74 12.93
N ARG A 105 3.74 -15.07 13.07
CA ARG A 105 3.62 -15.77 14.36
C ARG A 105 4.80 -15.45 15.27
N ALA A 106 6.02 -15.47 14.74
CA ALA A 106 7.23 -15.12 15.49
C ALA A 106 7.23 -13.64 15.94
N LYS A 107 6.80 -12.71 15.07
CA LYS A 107 6.68 -11.29 15.43
C LYS A 107 5.61 -11.06 16.51
N ARG A 108 4.47 -11.74 16.41
CA ARG A 108 3.40 -11.70 17.41
C ARG A 108 3.84 -12.28 18.75
N ALA A 109 4.57 -13.40 18.76
CA ALA A 109 5.10 -13.97 20.00
C ALA A 109 6.04 -12.99 20.72
N LYS A 110 6.97 -12.34 20.00
CA LYS A 110 7.93 -11.40 20.59
C LYS A 110 7.31 -10.10 21.12
N LYS A 111 6.30 -9.55 20.44
CA LYS A 111 5.69 -8.26 20.79
C LYS A 111 4.36 -8.40 21.54
N GLY A 112 3.81 -9.60 21.61
CA GLY A 112 2.50 -9.87 22.20
C GLY A 112 2.53 -9.83 23.72
N ALA A 113 3.68 -10.12 24.36
CA ALA A 113 3.81 -10.08 25.81
C ALA A 113 3.89 -8.63 26.35
N LEU A 114 4.59 -7.72 25.66
CA LEU A 114 4.82 -6.34 26.14
C LEU A 114 3.55 -5.47 26.25
N TYR A 115 2.41 -5.87 25.67
CA TYR A 115 1.17 -5.08 25.68
C TYR A 115 -0.02 -5.83 26.27
N ARG A 116 0.22 -6.98 26.93
CA ARG A 116 -0.81 -7.70 27.68
C ARG A 116 -0.90 -7.13 29.10
N LEU A 117 -1.68 -6.07 29.25
CA LEU A 117 -1.95 -5.35 30.51
C LEU A 117 -2.74 -6.16 31.57
N GLY A 118 -2.83 -7.49 31.45
CA GLY A 118 -3.61 -8.34 32.35
C GLY A 118 -3.00 -9.71 32.58
N ASP A 119 -1.69 -9.85 32.34
CA ASP A 119 -0.93 -11.09 32.53
C ASP A 119 0.34 -10.83 33.40
N ASP A 120 0.40 -9.68 34.08
CA ASP A 120 1.60 -9.17 34.78
C ASP A 120 1.43 -9.10 36.31
N ASP A 121 0.78 -10.10 36.89
CA ASP A 121 0.83 -10.33 38.35
C ASP A 121 1.72 -11.53 38.71
N GLY A 122 2.48 -12.09 37.74
CA GLY A 122 3.05 -13.45 37.88
C GLY A 122 4.55 -13.62 37.64
N ASP A 123 5.05 -13.32 36.44
CA ASP A 123 6.25 -14.02 35.94
C ASP A 123 7.27 -13.15 35.19
N MET A 124 7.37 -11.85 35.49
CA MET A 124 8.39 -10.96 34.93
C MET A 124 9.55 -10.75 35.91
N GLU A 125 10.27 -11.82 36.28
CA GLU A 125 11.46 -11.76 37.17
C GLU A 125 12.70 -11.09 36.53
N ASP A 126 12.68 -10.78 35.23
CA ASP A 126 13.84 -10.24 34.48
C ASP A 126 13.59 -8.85 33.84
N VAL A 127 12.58 -8.09 34.27
CA VAL A 127 12.36 -6.72 33.78
C VAL A 127 13.14 -5.74 34.66
N ASP A 128 14.26 -5.27 34.13
CA ASP A 128 15.04 -4.11 34.56
C ASP A 128 14.20 -3.12 35.39
N GLU A 129 14.55 -2.94 36.67
CA GLU A 129 13.80 -2.15 37.67
C GLU A 129 13.52 -0.68 37.26
N GLY A 130 14.03 -0.25 36.10
CA GLY A 130 13.77 1.06 35.49
C GLY A 130 12.48 1.20 34.66
N LEU A 131 11.73 0.11 34.39
CA LEU A 131 10.46 0.16 33.64
C LEU A 131 9.20 0.24 34.53
N LEU A 132 9.37 0.17 35.84
CA LEU A 132 8.31 0.41 36.81
C LEU A 132 7.81 1.85 36.64
N LEU A 133 6.49 2.06 36.62
CA LEU A 133 5.91 3.39 36.52
C LEU A 133 6.33 4.20 37.75
N THR A 134 7.09 5.28 37.58
CA THR A 134 7.57 6.11 38.71
C THR A 134 7.00 7.53 38.66
N HIS A 135 6.64 8.09 39.82
CA HIS A 135 6.32 9.51 40.00
C HIS A 135 7.30 10.11 41.01
N LYS A 136 8.03 11.16 40.59
CA LYS A 136 9.08 11.82 41.40
C LYS A 136 10.13 10.83 41.99
N GLY A 137 10.47 9.79 41.24
CA GLY A 137 11.45 8.78 41.66
C GLY A 137 10.94 7.72 42.64
N LYS A 138 9.63 7.67 42.91
CA LYS A 138 8.98 6.57 43.65
C LYS A 138 8.19 5.69 42.68
N ALA A 139 8.32 4.37 42.82
CA ALA A 139 7.49 3.41 42.07
C ALA A 139 6.02 3.57 42.47
N ILE A 140 5.13 3.63 41.48
CA ILE A 140 3.68 3.67 41.62
C ILE A 140 3.19 2.23 41.45
N GLY A 141 3.10 1.49 42.56
CA GLY A 141 2.48 0.17 42.63
C GLY A 141 1.07 0.23 43.22
N GLU A 142 0.47 -0.93 43.53
CA GLU A 142 -0.84 -1.03 44.20
C GLU A 142 -0.87 -0.31 45.57
N ASP A 143 0.27 -0.24 46.25
CA ASP A 143 0.41 0.41 47.56
C ASP A 143 0.70 1.93 47.47
N TYR A 144 0.64 2.53 46.28
CA TYR A 144 0.95 3.95 46.11
C TYR A 144 -0.07 4.85 46.81
N GLN A 145 0.35 5.46 47.92
CA GLN A 145 -0.37 6.56 48.55
C GLN A 145 0.20 7.90 48.06
N PRO A 146 -0.61 8.73 47.37
CA PRO A 146 -0.18 10.07 46.98
C PRO A 146 0.11 10.91 48.23
N ASP A 147 1.19 11.69 48.17
CA ASP A 147 1.56 12.62 49.24
C ASP A 147 0.38 13.60 49.47
N PRO A 148 -0.07 13.82 50.71
CA PRO A 148 -1.12 14.81 51.00
C PRO A 148 -0.83 16.21 50.45
N LEU A 149 0.45 16.56 50.21
CA LEU A 149 0.86 17.79 49.55
C LEU A 149 0.61 17.81 48.03
N ASP A 150 0.61 16.64 47.37
CA ASP A 150 0.23 16.51 45.96
C ASP A 150 -1.30 16.52 45.79
N ARG A 151 -2.03 16.13 46.84
CA ARG A 151 -3.48 16.30 46.93
C ARG A 151 -3.82 17.71 47.38
N MET A 152 -3.47 18.72 46.58
CA MET A 152 -3.89 20.10 46.82
C MET A 152 -5.42 20.16 47.03
N PRO A 153 -5.92 20.46 48.25
CA PRO A 153 -7.34 20.70 48.46
C PRO A 153 -7.59 22.18 48.11
N GLY A 154 -7.76 22.47 46.82
CA GLY A 154 -7.86 23.86 46.38
C GLY A 154 -8.19 24.05 44.90
N SER A 155 -9.02 23.19 44.32
CA SER A 155 -9.59 23.47 43.00
C SER A 155 -11.03 22.98 42.91
N ASP A 156 -11.82 23.39 43.88
CA ASP A 156 -13.27 23.54 43.75
C ASP A 156 -13.55 25.04 43.85
N ASP A 157 -13.02 25.82 42.89
CA ASP A 157 -13.73 26.93 42.26
C ASP A 157 -12.90 27.52 41.09
N GLU A 158 -13.57 27.63 39.95
CA GLU A 158 -13.49 28.77 39.04
C GLU A 158 -12.17 29.07 38.30
N GLY A 159 -12.08 28.63 37.03
CA GLY A 159 -11.29 29.33 35.99
C GLY A 159 -9.98 28.69 35.51
N GLY A 160 -9.67 27.45 35.86
CA GLY A 160 -8.39 26.78 35.52
C GLY A 160 -8.24 26.23 34.09
N GLY A 161 -8.89 26.82 33.09
CA GLY A 161 -8.66 26.47 31.68
C GLY A 161 -7.56 27.37 31.10
N VAL A 162 -6.46 26.78 30.62
CA VAL A 162 -5.49 27.51 29.79
C VAL A 162 -6.21 28.08 28.57
N ASP A 163 -6.03 29.38 28.29
CA ASP A 163 -6.72 30.10 27.21
C ASP A 163 -6.65 29.33 25.87
N ALA A 164 -7.71 29.41 25.09
CA ALA A 164 -7.79 28.75 23.77
C ALA A 164 -6.61 29.17 22.86
N ASP A 165 -6.17 30.43 22.95
CA ASP A 165 -5.02 30.93 22.21
C ASP A 165 -3.69 30.36 22.73
N ALA A 166 -3.55 30.23 24.06
CA ALA A 166 -2.36 29.66 24.68
C ALA A 166 -2.23 28.16 24.36
N THR A 167 -3.34 27.42 24.38
CA THR A 167 -3.37 26.01 24.01
C THR A 167 -3.12 25.80 22.53
N ALA A 168 -3.68 26.62 21.64
CA ALA A 168 -3.40 26.54 20.20
C ALA A 168 -1.95 26.87 19.83
N ALA A 169 -1.30 27.79 20.57
CA ALA A 169 0.06 28.22 20.29
C ALA A 169 1.14 27.35 20.94
N LEU A 170 0.89 26.88 22.17
CA LEU A 170 1.92 26.21 22.99
C LEU A 170 1.74 24.70 23.05
N HIS A 171 0.52 24.18 22.90
CA HIS A 171 0.34 22.74 22.80
C HIS A 171 0.60 22.33 21.35
N PHE A 172 1.41 21.29 21.19
CA PHE A 172 1.83 20.78 19.88
C PHE A 172 0.60 20.21 19.14
N GLY A 173 -0.15 21.08 18.47
CA GLY A 173 -1.34 20.78 17.71
C GLY A 173 -0.97 19.91 16.51
N GLY A 174 -1.53 18.69 16.47
CA GLY A 174 -1.37 17.78 15.36
C GLY A 174 -1.79 18.40 14.02
N PRO A 175 -1.27 17.91 12.88
CA PRO A 175 -1.51 18.51 11.58
C PRO A 175 -2.94 18.27 11.11
N GLY A 176 -3.85 19.15 11.51
CA GLY A 176 -5.25 19.05 11.11
C GLY A 176 -6.13 20.02 11.88
N ASP A 177 -6.36 21.16 11.23
CA ASP A 177 -7.44 22.11 11.51
C ASP A 177 -7.21 23.11 12.66
N GLY A 178 -6.64 24.26 12.29
CA GLY A 178 -6.54 25.47 13.11
C GLY A 178 -6.79 26.69 12.22
N GLY A 179 -8.06 26.95 11.93
CA GLY A 179 -8.52 28.13 11.20
C GLY A 179 -8.23 29.41 11.96
N GLY A 180 -7.12 30.08 11.65
CA GLY A 180 -6.87 31.48 12.02
C GLY A 180 -7.35 32.46 10.94
N PRO A 181 -7.83 33.67 11.30
CA PRO A 181 -8.40 34.61 10.34
C PRO A 181 -7.29 35.19 9.45
N ARG A 182 -7.38 34.94 8.14
CA ARG A 182 -6.52 35.58 7.13
C ARG A 182 -6.86 37.06 7.04
N ARG A 183 -6.10 37.90 7.75
CA ARG A 183 -6.08 39.35 7.53
C ARG A 183 -5.26 39.67 6.28
N ASP A 184 -5.77 39.31 5.11
CA ASP A 184 -5.18 39.72 3.82
C ASP A 184 -6.30 40.03 2.83
N ALA A 185 -7.06 41.09 3.10
CA ALA A 185 -8.04 41.64 2.17
C ALA A 185 -7.88 43.15 2.04
N GLU A 186 -6.65 43.64 1.94
CA GLU A 186 -6.36 45.03 1.55
C GLU A 186 -4.90 45.14 1.10
N ARG A 187 -4.65 44.82 -0.17
CA ARG A 187 -3.55 45.33 -1.02
C ARG A 187 -3.43 44.46 -2.27
N ARG A 188 -4.01 44.95 -3.36
CA ARG A 188 -3.49 44.94 -4.75
C ARG A 188 -4.64 45.23 -5.72
N ARG A 189 -4.98 46.52 -5.76
CA ARG A 189 -5.57 47.21 -6.92
C ARG A 189 -4.40 48.04 -7.50
N ALA A 190 -4.31 48.13 -8.83
CA ALA A 190 -3.14 48.53 -9.64
C ALA A 190 -2.11 47.38 -9.74
N GLU A 191 -1.77 46.87 -10.91
CA GLU A 191 -1.59 47.49 -12.25
C GLU A 191 -2.08 46.52 -13.35
#